data_AF-A0A8C7H6B6-F1
#
_entry.id   AF-A0A8C7H6B6-F1
#
_cell.length_a   1.000
_cell.length_b   1.000
_cell.length_c   1.000
_cell.angle_alpha   90.00
_cell.angle_beta   90.00
_cell.angle_gamma   90.00
#
_symmetry.space_group_name_H-M   'P 1'
#
loop_
_entity.id
_entity.type
_entity.pdbx_description
1 polymer ?
#
loop_
_entity_poly.entity_id
_entity_poly.type
_entity_poly.pdbx_seq_one_letter_code
_entity_poly.pdbx_strand_id
1 'polypeptide(L)'
;MQMNETATLRPYLNAVRATLQAALCLENFSSQVVERHNKPEVEVRSSKELLLQPVVISRNDKEKVLIEGSINSVRVSIAVKQADEIEKILCHKFMRFMMMRAENFFILRRKPVEGYDISFLITNFHTEQMYKHKLVDFVITFMEEIDKEISEMKLSVNARARIVAEEFLKNVRLLCVRSKTSTFYRNVVKSVRLMEQYYDACQCLPFVAVLSWCPLIPH
;
A
#
# COMPACT_ATOMS: atom_id res chain seq x y z
N MET A 1 7.36 -6.74 -27.92
CA MET A 1 5.95 -7.17 -27.99
C MET A 1 5.25 -6.55 -26.79
N GLN A 2 4.72 -5.34 -26.92
CA GLN A 2 3.95 -4.68 -25.84
C GLN A 2 2.55 -5.29 -25.86
N MET A 3 2.33 -6.31 -25.02
CA MET A 3 0.99 -6.81 -24.73
C MET A 3 0.21 -5.67 -24.06
N ASN A 4 -0.95 -5.32 -24.61
CA ASN A 4 -1.85 -4.33 -24.02
C ASN A 4 -2.08 -4.65 -22.54
N GLU A 5 -1.47 -3.86 -21.64
CA GLU A 5 -1.55 -4.04 -20.18
C GLU A 5 -2.98 -3.92 -19.63
N THR A 6 -3.97 -3.54 -20.42
CA THR A 6 -5.38 -3.53 -19.99
C THR A 6 -6.09 -4.86 -20.26
N ALA A 7 -5.63 -5.65 -21.23
CA ALA A 7 -6.31 -6.88 -21.66
C ALA A 7 -6.17 -8.04 -20.64
N THR A 8 -5.07 -8.07 -19.88
CA THR A 8 -4.77 -9.16 -18.93
C THR A 8 -5.21 -8.87 -17.50
N LEU A 9 -5.59 -7.63 -17.17
CA LEU A 9 -5.97 -7.23 -15.81
C LEU A 9 -7.29 -7.88 -15.39
N ARG A 10 -8.32 -7.81 -16.25
CA ARG A 10 -9.65 -8.34 -15.94
C ARG A 10 -9.67 -9.87 -15.71
N PRO A 11 -9.00 -10.70 -16.54
CA PRO A 11 -8.85 -12.13 -16.25
C PRO A 11 -8.14 -12.41 -14.93
N TYR A 12 -7.09 -11.64 -14.62
CA TYR A 12 -6.33 -11.77 -13.38
C TYR A 12 -7.20 -11.48 -12.15
N LEU A 13 -7.90 -10.35 -12.13
CA LEU A 13 -8.80 -9.99 -11.02
C LEU A 13 -9.96 -10.97 -10.88
N ASN A 14 -10.49 -11.51 -11.99
CA ASN A 14 -11.52 -12.54 -11.94
C ASN A 14 -11.00 -13.85 -11.31
N ALA A 15 -9.76 -14.25 -11.63
CA ALA A 15 -9.14 -15.43 -11.03
C ALA A 15 -8.91 -15.24 -9.52
N VAL A 16 -8.43 -14.07 -9.11
CA VAL A 16 -8.26 -13.71 -7.69
C VAL A 16 -9.61 -13.72 -6.98
N ARG A 17 -10.64 -13.09 -7.57
CA ARG A 17 -12.01 -13.06 -7.03
C ARG A 17 -12.57 -14.46 -6.81
N ALA A 18 -12.49 -15.34 -7.81
CA ALA A 18 -13.01 -16.70 -7.70
C ALA A 18 -12.27 -17.49 -6.61
N THR A 19 -10.95 -17.31 -6.51
CA THR A 19 -10.13 -17.99 -5.50
C THR A 19 -10.43 -17.48 -4.10
N LEU A 20 -10.59 -16.17 -3.91
CA LEU A 20 -10.99 -15.58 -2.63
C LEU A 20 -12.39 -16.04 -2.21
N GLN A 21 -13.33 -16.14 -3.16
CA GLN A 21 -14.67 -16.62 -2.87
C GLN A 21 -14.68 -18.08 -2.40
N ALA A 22 -13.79 -18.93 -2.93
CA ALA A 22 -13.60 -20.30 -2.46
C ALA A 22 -12.85 -20.36 -1.13
N ALA A 23 -11.85 -19.50 -0.92
CA ALA A 23 -11.02 -19.49 0.28
C ALA A 23 -11.76 -18.93 1.52
N LEU A 24 -12.68 -17.98 1.35
CA LEU A 24 -13.43 -17.33 2.45
C LEU A 24 -14.62 -18.15 2.97
N CYS A 25 -14.55 -19.47 2.85
CA CYS A 25 -15.46 -20.40 3.53
C CYS A 25 -14.90 -20.71 4.92
N LEU A 26 -14.93 -19.69 5.80
CA LEU A 26 -14.38 -19.76 7.15
C LEU A 26 -15.41 -20.24 8.16
N GLU A 27 -14.96 -21.05 9.11
CA GLU A 27 -15.76 -21.52 10.24
C GLU A 27 -15.07 -21.19 11.57
N ASN A 28 -15.87 -21.00 12.61
CA ASN A 28 -15.32 -20.77 13.94
C ASN A 28 -14.68 -22.06 14.47
N PHE A 29 -13.38 -22.02 14.73
CA PHE A 29 -12.59 -23.17 15.16
C PHE A 29 -11.76 -22.84 16.41
N SER A 30 -11.92 -23.63 17.47
CA SER A 30 -11.16 -23.46 18.71
C SER A 30 -9.77 -24.10 18.59
N SER A 31 -8.76 -23.51 19.21
CA SER A 31 -7.38 -24.03 19.12
C SER A 31 -7.27 -25.42 19.75
N GLN A 32 -6.63 -26.36 19.04
CA GLN A 32 -6.38 -27.71 19.55
C GLN A 32 -5.18 -27.78 20.50
N VAL A 33 -4.25 -26.82 20.42
CA VAL A 33 -3.00 -26.83 21.19
C VAL A 33 -3.17 -26.15 22.55
N VAL A 34 -3.97 -25.08 22.60
CA VAL A 34 -4.15 -24.28 23.81
C VAL A 34 -5.64 -24.19 24.14
N GLU A 35 -6.01 -24.72 25.31
CA GLU A 35 -7.40 -24.70 25.78
C GLU A 35 -7.97 -23.28 25.84
N ARG A 36 -9.22 -23.10 25.41
CA ARG A 36 -10.00 -21.84 25.48
C ARG A 36 -9.40 -20.66 24.69
N HIS A 37 -8.44 -20.91 23.80
CA HIS A 37 -7.94 -19.89 22.88
C HIS A 37 -8.53 -20.08 21.48
N ASN A 38 -8.89 -18.97 20.84
CA ASN A 38 -9.17 -18.92 19.40
C ASN A 38 -8.12 -18.01 18.76
N LYS A 39 -7.25 -18.60 17.95
CA LYS A 39 -6.17 -17.91 17.24
C LYS A 39 -6.30 -18.21 15.75
N PRO A 40 -5.96 -17.28 14.86
CA PRO A 40 -5.96 -17.54 13.43
C PRO A 40 -4.92 -18.62 13.09
N GLU A 41 -5.37 -19.78 12.64
CA GLU A 41 -4.51 -20.96 12.40
C GLU A 41 -3.48 -20.69 11.29
N VAL A 42 -3.80 -19.83 10.31
CA VAL A 42 -2.86 -19.43 9.24
C VAL A 42 -1.62 -18.67 9.74
N GLU A 43 -1.71 -18.01 10.91
CA GLU A 43 -0.58 -17.32 11.54
C GLU A 43 0.20 -18.24 12.50
N VAL A 44 -0.50 -19.07 13.27
CA VAL A 44 0.13 -19.93 14.29
C VAL A 44 0.79 -21.16 13.66
N ARG A 45 0.18 -21.72 12.60
CA ARG A 45 0.67 -22.90 11.86
C ARG A 45 1.06 -24.08 12.75
N SER A 46 0.37 -24.27 13.87
CA SER A 46 0.59 -25.39 14.80
C SER A 46 0.14 -26.73 14.23
N SER A 47 -1.01 -26.72 13.56
CA SER A 47 -1.70 -27.89 13.02
C SER A 47 -1.68 -27.85 11.50
N LYS A 48 -1.02 -28.81 10.87
CA LYS A 48 -0.90 -28.84 9.39
C LYS A 48 -2.19 -29.26 8.71
N GLU A 49 -3.00 -30.04 9.40
CA GLU A 49 -4.31 -30.53 8.98
C GLU A 49 -5.35 -29.41 8.82
N LEU A 50 -5.15 -28.27 9.48
CA LEU A 50 -6.04 -27.11 9.41
C LEU A 50 -5.64 -26.12 8.31
N LEU A 51 -4.46 -26.31 7.71
CA LEU A 51 -3.92 -25.45 6.68
C LEU A 51 -4.28 -25.99 5.29
N LEU A 52 -4.78 -25.11 4.44
CA LEU A 52 -5.01 -25.41 3.03
C LEU A 52 -3.72 -25.16 2.22
N GLN A 53 -3.67 -25.75 1.03
CA GLN A 53 -2.55 -25.53 0.12
C GLN A 53 -2.49 -24.04 -0.28
N PRO A 54 -1.35 -23.36 -0.10
CA PRO A 54 -1.20 -21.98 -0.54
C PRO A 54 -1.27 -21.89 -2.06
N VAL A 55 -2.05 -20.92 -2.56
CA VAL A 55 -2.23 -20.68 -3.99
C VAL A 55 -1.62 -19.33 -4.34
N VAL A 56 -0.81 -19.30 -5.41
CA VAL A 56 -0.24 -18.07 -5.96
C VAL A 56 -0.87 -17.80 -7.32
N ILE A 57 -1.42 -16.62 -7.49
CA ILE A 57 -1.96 -16.14 -8.76
C ILE A 57 -1.04 -15.02 -9.22
N SER A 58 -0.35 -15.24 -10.32
CA SER A 58 0.55 -14.26 -10.91
C SER A 58 0.00 -13.76 -12.23
N ARG A 59 0.06 -12.45 -12.43
CA ARG A 59 -0.21 -11.84 -13.72
C ARG A 59 1.06 -11.72 -14.54
N ASN A 60 2.12 -11.24 -13.89
CA ASN A 60 3.48 -11.05 -14.40
C ASN A 60 4.47 -11.50 -13.31
N ASP A 61 5.77 -11.53 -13.58
CA ASP A 61 6.79 -11.91 -12.58
C ASP A 61 6.80 -10.98 -11.35
N LYS A 62 6.38 -9.72 -11.53
CA LYS A 62 6.32 -8.69 -10.49
C LYS A 62 4.97 -8.63 -9.76
N GLU A 63 3.86 -8.86 -10.48
CA GLU A 63 2.50 -8.74 -9.96
C GLU A 63 1.95 -10.13 -9.61
N LYS A 64 1.83 -10.39 -8.30
CA LYS A 64 1.35 -11.68 -7.80
C LYS A 64 0.59 -11.52 -6.49
N VAL A 65 -0.39 -12.39 -6.28
CA VAL A 65 -1.15 -12.52 -5.04
C VAL A 65 -0.94 -13.91 -4.48
N LEU A 66 -0.59 -14.00 -3.20
CA LEU A 66 -0.50 -15.25 -2.44
C LEU A 66 -1.73 -15.34 -1.53
N ILE A 67 -2.48 -16.43 -1.66
CA ILE A 67 -3.64 -16.73 -0.83
C ILE A 67 -3.31 -17.98 -0.03
N GLU A 68 -3.30 -17.83 1.29
CA GLU A 68 -3.09 -18.92 2.24
C GLU A 68 -4.38 -19.10 3.03
N GLY A 69 -5.04 -20.24 2.84
CA GLY A 69 -6.29 -20.57 3.53
C GLY A 69 -6.05 -21.45 4.74
N SER A 70 -6.92 -21.33 5.73
CA SER A 70 -7.10 -22.27 6.83
C SER A 70 -8.58 -22.37 7.16
N ILE A 71 -8.94 -23.23 8.12
CA ILE A 71 -10.34 -23.41 8.54
C ILE A 71 -10.98 -22.13 9.10
N ASN A 72 -10.26 -21.33 9.89
CA ASN A 72 -10.81 -20.16 10.60
C ASN A 72 -10.30 -18.81 10.10
N SER A 73 -9.29 -18.82 9.23
CA SER A 73 -8.66 -17.60 8.76
C SER A 73 -8.02 -17.76 7.38
N VAL A 74 -7.99 -16.67 6.61
CA VAL A 74 -7.34 -16.57 5.32
C VAL A 74 -6.38 -15.40 5.34
N ARG A 75 -5.17 -15.62 4.87
CA ARG A 75 -4.16 -14.58 4.64
C ARG A 75 -4.03 -14.31 3.16
N VAL A 76 -4.12 -13.04 2.77
CA VAL A 76 -3.98 -12.59 1.38
C VAL A 76 -2.82 -11.61 1.32
N SER A 77 -1.77 -11.95 0.59
CA SER A 77 -0.60 -11.09 0.41
C SER A 77 -0.49 -10.65 -1.04
N ILE A 78 -0.29 -9.36 -1.27
CA ILE A 78 -0.33 -8.74 -2.59
C ILE A 78 1.03 -8.11 -2.88
N ALA A 79 1.59 -8.43 -4.04
CA ALA A 79 2.74 -7.76 -4.61
C ALA A 79 2.26 -6.82 -5.71
N VAL A 80 2.57 -5.53 -5.55
CA VAL A 80 2.11 -4.44 -6.40
C VAL A 80 3.13 -4.21 -7.51
N LYS A 81 2.66 -3.76 -8.69
CA LYS A 81 3.54 -3.40 -9.80
C LYS A 81 4.46 -2.24 -9.40
N GLN A 82 5.76 -2.41 -9.62
CA GLN A 82 6.76 -1.36 -9.42
C GLN A 82 7.57 -1.21 -10.71
N ALA A 83 7.32 -0.14 -11.48
CA ALA A 83 8.04 0.13 -12.72
C ALA A 83 9.34 0.92 -12.45
N ASP A 84 9.27 1.94 -11.59
CA ASP A 84 10.37 2.87 -11.32
C ASP A 84 10.78 2.91 -9.83
N GLU A 85 11.97 3.44 -9.54
CA GLU A 85 12.42 3.66 -8.15
C GLU A 85 11.52 4.61 -7.36
N ILE A 86 10.97 5.63 -8.03
CA ILE A 86 10.01 6.56 -7.42
C ILE A 86 8.75 5.81 -7.00
N GLU A 87 8.21 4.94 -7.86
CA GLU A 87 7.02 4.14 -7.55
C GLU A 87 7.28 3.16 -6.40
N LYS A 88 8.48 2.57 -6.34
CA LYS A 88 8.88 1.72 -5.22
C LYS A 88 8.83 2.48 -3.88
N ILE A 89 9.35 3.71 -3.84
CA ILE A 89 9.33 4.55 -2.63
C ILE A 89 7.91 4.98 -2.28
N LEU A 90 7.11 5.39 -3.27
CA LEU A 90 5.71 5.79 -3.09
C LEU A 90 4.86 4.62 -2.57
N CYS A 91 4.97 3.45 -3.21
CA CYS A 91 4.29 2.24 -2.79
C CYS A 91 4.65 1.87 -1.35
N HIS A 92 5.94 1.81 -1.01
CA HIS A 92 6.38 1.49 0.35
C HIS A 92 5.84 2.48 1.39
N LYS A 93 5.84 3.79 1.10
CA LYS A 93 5.29 4.81 2.02
C LYS A 93 3.78 4.70 2.15
N PHE A 94 3.07 4.47 1.04
CA PHE A 94 1.61 4.33 1.02
C PHE A 94 1.15 3.07 1.78
N MET A 95 1.77 1.92 1.54
CA MET A 95 1.47 0.69 2.29
C MET A 95 1.78 0.87 3.78
N ARG A 96 2.91 1.49 4.13
CA ARG A 96 3.25 1.79 5.52
C ARG A 96 2.21 2.69 6.19
N PHE A 97 1.70 3.69 5.48
CA PHE A 97 0.65 4.56 5.99
C PHE A 97 -0.64 3.80 6.32
N MET A 98 -1.04 2.86 5.46
CA MET A 98 -2.22 2.03 5.69
C MET A 98 -2.01 1.05 6.85
N MET A 99 -0.84 0.43 6.95
CA MET A 99 -0.51 -0.49 8.06
C MET A 99 -0.48 0.20 9.42
N MET A 100 -0.06 1.47 9.50
CA MET A 100 -0.12 2.25 10.75
C MET A 100 -1.56 2.49 11.24
N ARG A 101 -2.56 2.38 10.36
CA ARG A 101 -3.99 2.56 10.66
C ARG A 101 -4.76 1.24 10.69
N ALA A 102 -4.06 0.11 10.76
CA ALA A 102 -4.66 -1.22 10.79
C ALA A 102 -5.61 -1.47 11.99
N GLU A 103 -5.58 -0.64 13.04
CA GLU A 103 -6.56 -0.72 14.14
C GLU A 103 -7.97 -0.30 13.71
N ASN A 104 -8.06 0.76 12.89
CA ASN A 104 -9.34 1.18 12.29
C ASN A 104 -9.70 0.29 11.09
N PHE A 105 -8.68 -0.28 10.44
CA PHE A 105 -8.82 -1.15 9.29
C PHE A 105 -8.54 -2.61 9.67
N PHE A 106 -9.49 -3.21 10.37
CA PHE A 106 -9.31 -4.46 11.14
C PHE A 106 -8.91 -5.71 10.33
N ILE A 107 -9.01 -5.69 9.00
CA ILE A 107 -8.57 -6.80 8.14
C ILE A 107 -7.09 -6.67 7.69
N LEU A 108 -6.41 -5.55 7.95
CA LEU A 108 -5.00 -5.35 7.57
C LEU A 108 -4.04 -5.93 8.61
N ARG A 109 -2.96 -6.55 8.14
CA ARG A 109 -1.83 -6.92 9.00
C ARG A 109 -0.92 -5.71 9.23
N ARG A 110 -0.38 -5.59 10.44
CA ARG A 110 0.59 -4.54 10.81
C ARG A 110 1.94 -4.67 10.10
N LYS A 111 2.27 -5.89 9.65
CA LYS A 111 3.49 -6.21 8.92
C LYS A 111 3.11 -7.13 7.73
N PRO A 112 3.63 -6.88 6.52
CA PRO A 112 3.37 -7.74 5.39
C PRO A 112 4.20 -9.03 5.48
N VAL A 113 3.84 -10.03 4.67
CA VAL A 113 4.66 -11.23 4.45
C VAL A 113 5.90 -10.86 3.65
N GLU A 114 7.02 -11.54 3.92
CA GLU A 114 8.28 -11.29 3.20
C GLU A 114 8.12 -11.51 1.69
N GLY A 115 8.61 -10.56 0.89
CA GLY A 115 8.47 -10.57 -0.57
C GLY A 115 7.13 -10.06 -1.11
N TYR A 116 6.27 -9.51 -0.25
CA TYR A 116 5.00 -8.85 -0.60
C TYR A 116 4.93 -7.45 0.02
N ASP A 117 4.15 -6.56 -0.60
CA ASP A 117 4.06 -5.15 -0.17
C ASP A 117 3.02 -4.95 0.93
N ILE A 118 1.91 -5.69 0.86
CA ILE A 118 0.82 -5.62 1.84
C ILE A 118 0.19 -7.00 2.06
N SER A 119 -0.31 -7.21 3.28
CA SER A 119 -1.01 -8.44 3.63
C SER A 119 -2.28 -8.17 4.42
N PHE A 120 -3.33 -8.88 4.08
CA PHE A 120 -4.61 -8.93 4.79
C PHE A 120 -4.73 -10.22 5.59
N LEU A 121 -5.38 -10.13 6.74
CA LEU A 121 -5.77 -11.26 7.57
C LEU A 121 -7.28 -11.20 7.78
N ILE A 122 -7.99 -12.16 7.19
CA ILE A 122 -9.43 -12.28 7.32
C ILE A 122 -9.71 -13.48 8.22
N THR A 123 -10.49 -13.28 9.28
CA THR A 123 -10.86 -14.32 10.25
C THR A 123 -12.36 -14.60 10.16
N ASN A 124 -12.81 -15.68 10.82
CA ASN A 124 -14.23 -16.01 10.95
C ASN A 124 -15.04 -14.85 11.56
N PHE A 125 -14.45 -14.11 12.52
CA PHE A 125 -15.11 -12.95 13.14
C PHE A 125 -15.46 -11.85 12.12
N HIS A 126 -14.61 -11.65 11.11
CA HIS A 126 -14.88 -10.66 10.06
C HIS A 126 -16.02 -11.11 9.14
N THR A 127 -16.12 -12.41 8.85
CA THR A 127 -17.20 -12.96 8.02
C THR A 127 -18.54 -13.06 8.77
N GLU A 128 -18.51 -13.09 10.11
CA GLU A 128 -19.69 -13.01 10.97
C GLU A 128 -20.25 -11.58 11.02
N GLN A 129 -19.38 -10.57 11.07
CA GLN A 129 -19.78 -9.16 11.15
C GLN A 129 -20.12 -8.54 9.78
N MET A 130 -19.47 -9.00 8.71
CA MET A 130 -19.67 -8.48 7.35
C MET A 130 -19.92 -9.59 6.36
N TYR A 131 -20.69 -9.28 5.32
CA TYR A 131 -20.92 -10.23 4.25
C TYR A 131 -19.63 -10.56 3.48
N LYS A 132 -19.33 -11.84 3.31
CA LYS A 132 -18.13 -12.32 2.60
C LYS A 132 -17.96 -11.73 1.20
N HIS A 133 -19.05 -11.50 0.46
CA HIS A 133 -18.97 -10.94 -0.89
C HIS A 133 -18.48 -9.49 -0.87
N LYS A 134 -18.81 -8.71 0.17
CA LYS A 134 -18.29 -7.34 0.35
C LYS A 134 -16.81 -7.33 0.69
N LEU A 135 -16.33 -8.32 1.45
CA LEU A 135 -14.90 -8.50 1.70
C LEU A 135 -14.14 -8.83 0.42
N VAL A 136 -14.67 -9.73 -0.42
CA VAL A 136 -14.08 -10.04 -1.73
C VAL A 136 -14.06 -8.79 -2.61
N ASP A 137 -15.19 -8.07 -2.72
CA ASP A 137 -15.28 -6.83 -3.48
C ASP A 137 -14.26 -5.80 -2.99
N PHE A 138 -14.14 -5.63 -1.67
CA PHE A 138 -13.18 -4.72 -1.08
C PHE A 138 -11.74 -5.04 -1.52
N VAL A 139 -11.31 -6.31 -1.46
CA VAL A 139 -9.95 -6.69 -1.86
C VAL A 139 -9.70 -6.43 -3.35
N ILE A 140 -10.69 -6.71 -4.21
CA ILE A 140 -10.57 -6.45 -5.65
C ILE A 140 -10.53 -4.95 -5.95
N THR A 141 -11.42 -4.16 -5.36
CA THR A 141 -11.42 -2.70 -5.49
C THR A 141 -10.10 -2.12 -4.99
N PHE A 142 -9.59 -2.60 -3.86
CA PHE A 142 -8.31 -2.18 -3.32
C PHE A 142 -7.16 -2.43 -4.31
N MET A 143 -7.13 -3.60 -4.96
CA MET A 143 -6.12 -3.89 -6.01
C MET A 143 -6.22 -2.94 -7.20
N GLU A 144 -7.43 -2.53 -7.60
CA GLU A 144 -7.64 -1.58 -8.70
C GLU A 144 -7.30 -0.13 -8.34
N GLU A 145 -7.54 0.26 -7.08
CA GLU A 145 -7.34 1.63 -6.60
C GLU A 145 -5.87 1.93 -6.32
N ILE A 146 -5.07 0.97 -5.83
CA ILE A 146 -3.64 1.19 -5.55
C ILE A 146 -2.89 1.69 -6.79
N ASP A 147 -3.12 1.06 -7.95
CA ASP A 147 -2.41 1.42 -9.18
C ASP A 147 -2.73 2.86 -9.63
N LYS A 148 -3.98 3.28 -9.44
CA LYS A 148 -4.44 4.64 -9.75
C LYS A 148 -3.84 5.64 -8.76
N GLU A 149 -3.89 5.34 -7.47
CA GLU A 149 -3.39 6.20 -6.40
C GLU A 149 -1.87 6.42 -6.51
N ILE A 150 -1.09 5.37 -6.80
CA ILE A 150 0.35 5.48 -7.03
C ILE A 150 0.64 6.37 -8.26
N SER A 151 -0.14 6.21 -9.32
CA SER A 151 -0.01 7.02 -10.53
C SER A 151 -0.32 8.49 -10.26
N GLU A 152 -1.36 8.78 -9.48
CA GLU A 152 -1.74 10.14 -9.09
C GLU A 152 -0.68 10.78 -8.18
N MET A 153 -0.19 10.05 -7.18
CA MET A 153 0.90 10.50 -6.31
C MET A 153 2.16 10.83 -7.11
N LYS A 154 2.52 10.00 -8.11
CA LYS A 154 3.67 10.23 -8.99
C LYS A 154 3.52 11.53 -9.77
N LEU A 155 2.34 11.76 -10.37
CA LEU A 155 2.04 13.00 -11.10
C LEU A 155 2.10 14.22 -10.17
N SER A 156 1.55 14.12 -8.96
CA SER A 156 1.56 15.18 -7.95
C SER A 156 2.98 15.56 -7.51
N VAL A 157 3.86 14.58 -7.28
CA VAL A 157 5.27 14.83 -6.94
C VAL A 157 5.99 15.53 -8.09
N ASN A 158 5.81 15.07 -9.33
CA ASN A 158 6.44 15.67 -10.50
C ASN A 158 5.97 17.10 -10.76
N ALA A 159 4.67 17.37 -10.62
CA ALA A 159 4.11 18.71 -10.76
C ALA A 159 4.67 19.66 -9.70
N ARG A 160 4.73 19.24 -8.43
CA ARG A 160 5.31 20.04 -7.34
C ARG A 160 6.80 20.30 -7.54
N ALA A 161 7.57 19.28 -7.95
CA ALA A 161 9.00 19.43 -8.23
C ALA A 161 9.25 20.46 -9.33
N ARG A 162 8.42 20.48 -10.38
CA ARG A 162 8.49 21.48 -11.46
C ARG A 162 8.25 22.90 -10.95
N ILE A 163 7.19 23.12 -10.16
CA ILE A 163 6.87 24.44 -9.59
C ILE A 163 8.02 24.95 -8.72
N VAL A 164 8.58 24.09 -7.86
CA VAL A 164 9.70 24.45 -6.99
C VAL A 164 10.94 24.83 -7.81
N ALA A 165 11.25 24.08 -8.87
CA ALA A 165 12.37 24.39 -9.76
C ALA A 165 12.18 25.71 -10.52
N GLU A 166 10.98 25.97 -11.05
CA GLU A 166 10.65 27.22 -11.74
C GLU A 166 10.79 28.43 -10.81
N GLU A 167 10.28 28.32 -9.59
CA GLU A 167 10.36 29.39 -8.60
C GLU A 167 11.81 29.65 -8.15
N PHE A 168 12.59 28.59 -7.95
CA PHE A 168 14.01 28.72 -7.64
C PHE A 168 14.77 29.45 -8.77
N LEU A 169 14.55 29.09 -10.03
CA LEU A 169 15.22 29.70 -11.18
C LEU A 169 14.82 31.16 -11.43
N LYS A 170 13.55 31.53 -11.18
CA LYS A 170 13.09 32.93 -11.23
C LYS A 170 13.86 33.80 -10.25
N ASN A 171 14.01 33.33 -9.01
CA ASN A 171 14.72 34.04 -7.95
C ASN A 171 16.23 34.15 -8.23
N VAL A 172 16.85 33.11 -8.80
CA VAL A 172 18.26 33.15 -9.24
C VAL A 172 18.48 34.15 -10.37
N ARG A 173 17.58 34.23 -11.36
CA ARG A 173 17.66 35.23 -12.44
C ARG A 173 17.55 36.66 -11.92
N LEU A 174 16.63 36.93 -10.99
CA LEU A 174 16.47 38.26 -10.39
C LEU A 174 17.71 38.69 -9.59
N LEU A 175 18.39 37.75 -8.92
CA LEU A 175 19.63 38.01 -8.20
C LEU A 175 20.83 38.26 -9.14
N CYS A 176 20.90 37.56 -10.28
CA CYS A 176 21.96 37.76 -11.28
C CYS A 176 21.87 39.13 -11.97
N VAL A 177 20.66 39.66 -12.18
CA VAL A 177 20.45 40.99 -12.77
C VAL A 177 20.79 42.11 -11.77
N ARG A 178 20.68 41.84 -10.46
CA ARG A 178 20.92 42.82 -9.39
C ARG A 178 22.35 42.88 -8.85
N SER A 179 23.24 41.95 -9.22
CA SER A 179 24.60 41.90 -8.65
C SER A 179 25.71 41.84 -9.70
N LYS A 180 26.20 43.01 -10.13
CA LYS A 180 27.60 43.17 -10.53
C LYS A 180 28.45 43.30 -9.25
N THR A 181 28.69 42.23 -8.50
CA THR A 181 29.76 42.22 -7.47
C THR A 181 30.07 40.81 -6.96
N SER A 182 31.37 40.56 -6.78
CA SER A 182 32.06 39.30 -6.41
C SER A 182 31.56 38.56 -5.15
N THR A 183 30.64 39.12 -4.39
CA THR A 183 30.15 38.57 -3.11
C THR A 183 29.10 37.46 -3.26
N PHE A 184 28.63 37.19 -4.49
CA PHE A 184 27.51 36.30 -4.80
C PHE A 184 27.76 34.80 -4.56
N TYR A 185 28.93 34.29 -4.97
CA TYR A 185 29.27 32.86 -4.80
C TYR A 185 29.27 32.41 -3.33
N ARG A 186 29.66 33.29 -2.41
CA ARG A 186 29.71 32.97 -0.97
C ARG A 186 28.32 32.83 -0.33
N ASN A 187 27.32 33.52 -0.85
CA ASN A 187 25.96 33.49 -0.31
C ASN A 187 25.13 32.35 -0.91
N VAL A 188 25.28 32.04 -2.21
CA VAL A 188 24.62 30.87 -2.82
C VAL A 188 25.10 29.57 -2.16
N VAL A 189 26.40 29.42 -1.89
CA VAL A 189 26.94 28.23 -1.18
C VAL A 189 26.42 28.14 0.26
N LYS A 190 26.18 29.27 0.95
CA LYS A 190 25.54 29.27 2.28
C LYS A 190 24.05 28.90 2.21
N SER A 191 23.31 29.37 1.21
CA SER A 191 21.90 29.03 1.02
C SER A 191 21.69 27.57 0.63
N VAL A 192 22.58 26.98 -0.18
CA VAL A 192 22.54 25.55 -0.51
C VAL A 192 22.87 24.68 0.71
N ARG A 193 23.84 25.08 1.55
CA ARG A 193 24.10 24.40 2.84
C ARG A 193 22.93 24.50 3.84
N LEU A 194 22.18 25.60 3.83
CA LEU A 194 20.96 25.75 4.63
C LEU A 194 19.81 24.86 4.11
N MET A 195 19.75 24.60 2.79
CA MET A 195 18.81 23.63 2.21
C MET A 195 19.17 22.18 2.56
N GLU A 196 20.46 21.83 2.63
CA GLU A 196 20.92 20.54 3.16
C GLU A 196 20.50 20.35 4.63
N GLN A 197 20.66 21.38 5.47
CA GLN A 197 20.22 21.33 6.87
C GLN A 197 18.69 21.26 7.03
N TYR A 198 17.91 21.83 6.10
CA TYR A 198 16.45 21.73 6.13
C TYR A 198 15.93 20.36 5.65
N TYR A 199 16.67 19.68 4.76
CA TYR A 199 16.35 18.32 4.33
C TYR A 199 16.55 17.29 5.45
N ASP A 200 17.58 17.49 6.30
CA ASP A 200 17.78 16.66 7.51
C ASP A 200 16.75 16.95 8.61
N ALA A 201 16.18 18.16 8.66
CA ALA A 201 15.14 18.52 9.63
C ALA A 201 13.71 18.11 9.21
N CYS A 202 13.46 17.83 7.92
CA CYS A 202 12.13 17.49 7.38
C CYS A 202 11.78 15.99 7.44
N GLN A 203 12.37 15.22 8.36
CA GLN A 203 11.83 13.88 8.71
C GLN A 203 10.46 13.96 9.43
N CYS A 204 9.97 15.15 9.76
CA CYS A 204 8.67 15.36 10.37
C CYS A 204 7.85 16.38 9.56
N LEU A 205 7.05 15.94 8.59
CA LEU A 205 5.94 16.74 8.07
C LEU A 205 4.66 15.89 8.02
N PRO A 206 3.63 16.26 8.80
CA PRO A 206 2.36 15.56 8.85
C PRO A 206 1.51 15.87 7.62
N PHE A 207 0.93 14.80 7.07
CA PHE A 207 -0.15 14.78 6.09
C PHE A 207 -1.39 15.51 6.65
N VAL A 208 -1.78 16.63 6.04
CA VAL A 208 -3.13 17.19 6.19
C VAL A 208 -3.78 17.14 4.81
N ALA A 209 -4.69 16.17 4.63
CA ALA A 209 -5.88 16.22 3.76
C ALA A 209 -6.38 14.79 3.46
N VAL A 210 -7.04 14.14 4.42
CA VAL A 210 -8.05 13.10 4.14
C VAL A 210 -9.11 13.16 5.25
N LEU A 211 -10.00 14.15 5.16
CA LEU A 211 -11.20 14.27 6.02
C LEU A 211 -12.46 14.52 5.17
N SER A 212 -12.57 13.85 4.02
CA SER A 212 -13.77 13.94 3.17
C SER A 212 -14.33 12.60 2.69
N TRP A 213 -13.82 11.47 3.18
CA TRP A 213 -14.25 10.13 2.74
C TRP A 213 -14.80 9.30 3.90
N CYS A 214 -15.96 9.71 4.44
CA CYS A 214 -16.92 8.78 5.05
C CYS A 214 -18.27 9.47 5.32
N PRO A 215 -19.30 9.34 4.47
CA PRO A 215 -20.67 9.67 4.82
C PRO A 215 -21.42 8.38 5.20
N LEU A 216 -21.01 7.70 6.28
CA LEU A 216 -21.72 6.51 6.78
C LEU A 216 -21.60 6.39 8.31
N ILE A 217 -22.24 7.31 9.05
CA ILE A 217 -22.68 7.07 10.43
C ILE A 217 -24.04 7.80 10.61
N PRO A 218 -25.16 7.09 10.88
CA PRO A 218 -26.38 7.71 11.39
C PRO A 218 -26.19 8.11 12.85
N HIS A 219 -26.81 9.22 13.25
CA HIS A 219 -26.85 9.76 14.61
C HIS A 219 -27.21 8.74 15.69
#